data_AF-A0A2T6BY91-F1
#
_entry.id   AF-A0A2T6BY91-F1
#
_cell.length_a   1.000
_cell.length_b   1.000
_cell.length_c   1.000
_cell.angle_alpha   90.00
_cell.angle_beta   90.00
_cell.angle_gamma   90.00
#
_symmetry.space_group_name_H-M   'P 1'
#
loop_
_entity.id
_entity.type
_entity.pdbx_description
1 polymer ?
#
loop_
_entity_poly.entity_id
_entity_poly.type
_entity_poly.pdbx_seq_one_letter_code
_entity_poly.pdbx_strand_id
1 'polypeptide(L)'
;MKMYILLKASVPDTFAPVIAAHASLACYKKYEDDADMQQWIQGIFKKVVCRVNDKEFENAKAETKHIILTEAALDHQEVCIAFCPREVYSKQFQFFPMWKPTMNQT
;
A
#
# COMPACT_ATOMS: atom_id res chain seq x y z
N MET A 1 14.95 -4.18 0.59
CA MET A 1 13.86 -3.63 -0.25
C MET A 1 12.49 -4.14 0.19
N LYS A 2 11.45 -3.29 0.13
CA LYS A 2 10.06 -3.66 0.44
C LYS A 2 9.07 -2.78 -0.32
N MET A 3 7.91 -3.33 -0.64
CA MET A 3 6.74 -2.60 -1.11
C MET A 3 5.92 -2.13 0.09
N TYR A 4 5.66 -0.82 0.21
CA TYR A 4 4.68 -0.32 1.15
C TYR A 4 3.31 -0.21 0.49
N ILE A 5 2.28 -0.58 1.23
CA ILE A 5 0.87 -0.42 0.87
C ILE A 5 0.20 0.26 2.06
N LEU A 6 -0.32 1.47 1.88
CA LEU A 6 -1.00 2.22 2.93
C LEU A 6 -2.50 2.18 2.64
N LEU A 7 -3.25 1.54 3.54
CA LEU A 7 -4.70 1.50 3.53
C LEU A 7 -5.24 2.69 4.33
N LYS A 8 -6.24 3.42 3.81
CA LYS A 8 -6.94 4.43 4.62
C LYS A 8 -7.61 3.77 5.82
N ALA A 9 -7.62 4.47 6.94
CA ALA A 9 -8.22 3.97 8.17
C ALA A 9 -9.73 3.73 8.07
N SER A 10 -10.41 4.36 7.11
CA SER A 10 -11.82 4.15 6.79
C SER A 10 -12.12 2.84 6.06
N VAL A 11 -11.11 2.17 5.50
CA VAL A 11 -11.30 0.89 4.80
C VAL A 11 -11.74 -0.18 5.81
N PRO A 12 -12.87 -0.89 5.57
CA PRO A 12 -13.29 -1.98 6.44
C PRO A 12 -12.28 -3.13 6.40
N ASP A 13 -12.04 -3.78 7.53
CA ASP A 13 -11.03 -4.84 7.64
C ASP A 13 -11.31 -6.04 6.73
N THR A 14 -12.57 -6.28 6.37
CA THR A 14 -12.96 -7.32 5.40
C THR A 14 -12.44 -7.05 3.99
N PHE A 15 -12.23 -5.78 3.63
CA PHE A 15 -11.70 -5.38 2.32
C PHE A 15 -10.18 -5.25 2.32
N ALA A 16 -9.54 -5.09 3.48
CA ALA A 16 -8.10 -4.85 3.57
C ALA A 16 -7.24 -5.91 2.83
N PRO A 17 -7.50 -7.23 2.95
CA PRO A 17 -6.73 -8.24 2.22
C PRO A 17 -6.84 -8.13 0.69
N VAL A 18 -8.07 -7.95 0.17
CA VAL A 18 -8.31 -7.90 -1.27
C VAL A 18 -7.76 -6.61 -1.88
N ILE A 19 -7.94 -5.47 -1.20
CA ILE A 19 -7.37 -4.19 -1.63
C ILE A 19 -5.85 -4.27 -1.64
N ALA A 20 -5.21 -4.84 -0.62
CA ALA A 20 -3.76 -4.99 -0.59
C ALA A 20 -3.24 -5.90 -1.73
N ALA A 21 -3.98 -6.97 -2.06
CA ALA A 21 -3.65 -7.83 -3.20
C ALA A 21 -3.75 -7.08 -4.53
N HIS A 22 -4.85 -6.36 -4.77
CA HIS A 22 -5.03 -5.52 -5.95
C HIS A 22 -3.94 -4.45 -6.06
N ALA A 23 -3.60 -3.80 -4.93
CA ALA A 23 -2.58 -2.76 -4.88
C ALA A 23 -1.20 -3.29 -5.28
N SER A 24 -0.83 -4.46 -4.78
CA SER A 24 0.42 -5.11 -5.17
C SER A 24 0.47 -5.42 -6.67
N LEU A 25 -0.62 -5.97 -7.23
CA LEU A 25 -0.65 -6.37 -8.64
C LEU A 25 -0.67 -5.16 -9.58
N ALA A 26 -1.49 -4.16 -9.28
CA ALA A 26 -1.54 -2.92 -10.06
C ALA A 26 -0.22 -2.15 -9.99
N CYS A 27 0.45 -2.14 -8.83
CA CYS A 27 1.75 -1.50 -8.67
C CYS A 27 2.82 -2.24 -9.46
N TYR A 28 2.84 -3.57 -9.40
CA TYR A 28 3.70 -4.39 -10.26
C TYR A 28 3.47 -4.06 -11.74
N LYS A 29 2.22 -4.06 -12.21
CA LYS A 29 1.91 -3.81 -13.62
C LYS A 29 2.37 -2.43 -14.09
N LYS A 30 2.21 -1.39 -13.26
CA LYS A 30 2.65 -0.03 -13.63
C LYS A 30 4.17 0.11 -13.72
N TYR A 31 4.90 -0.60 -12.87
CA TYR A 31 6.36 -0.50 -12.76
C TYR A 31 7.04 -1.82 -13.18
N GLU A 32 6.46 -2.57 -14.11
CA GLU A 32 6.92 -3.91 -14.44
C GLU A 32 8.37 -3.89 -14.95
N ASP A 33 8.77 -2.85 -15.68
CA ASP A 33 10.13 -2.70 -16.20
C ASP A 33 11.08 -1.91 -15.28
N ASP A 34 10.62 -1.50 -14.09
CA ASP A 34 11.46 -0.77 -13.13
C ASP A 34 12.50 -1.71 -12.49
N ALA A 35 13.76 -1.28 -12.41
CA ALA A 35 14.85 -2.09 -11.87
C ALA A 35 14.61 -2.51 -10.41
N ASP A 36 14.07 -1.61 -9.57
CA ASP A 36 13.77 -1.93 -8.18
C ASP A 36 12.61 -2.94 -8.09
N MET A 37 11.61 -2.80 -8.96
CA MET A 37 10.50 -3.77 -9.05
C MET A 37 11.02 -5.16 -9.46
N GLN A 38 11.87 -5.24 -10.48
CA GLN A 38 12.46 -6.49 -10.96
C GLN A 38 13.34 -7.16 -9.91
N GLN A 39 14.20 -6.39 -9.23
CA GLN A 39 15.00 -6.92 -8.13
C GLN A 39 14.12 -7.38 -6.95
N TRP A 40 12.99 -6.72 -6.71
CA TRP A 40 12.09 -7.08 -5.62
C TRP A 40 11.29 -8.35 -5.89
N ILE A 41 10.72 -8.48 -7.08
CA ILE A 41 9.90 -9.64 -7.47
C ILE A 41 10.73 -10.92 -7.59
N GLN A 42 11.99 -10.80 -8.02
CA GLN A 42 12.94 -11.92 -8.14
C GLN A 42 13.71 -12.19 -6.83
N GLY A 43 13.51 -11.35 -5.81
CA GLY A 43 14.27 -11.39 -4.55
C GLY A 43 13.37 -11.52 -3.33
N ILE A 44 13.51 -10.59 -2.39
CA ILE A 44 12.87 -10.66 -1.06
C ILE A 44 11.33 -10.62 -1.12
N PHE A 45 10.75 -10.05 -2.18
CA PHE A 45 9.31 -9.93 -2.44
C PHE A 45 8.44 -9.46 -1.25
N LYS A 46 9.05 -8.77 -0.27
CA LYS A 46 8.44 -8.35 0.99
C LYS A 46 7.48 -7.17 0.79
N LYS A 47 6.31 -7.27 1.40
CA LYS A 47 5.28 -6.23 1.47
C LYS A 47 5.10 -5.79 2.92
N VAL A 48 4.77 -4.53 3.12
CA VAL A 48 4.37 -3.96 4.41
C VAL A 48 3.07 -3.23 4.20
N VAL A 49 2.00 -3.75 4.82
CA VAL A 49 0.68 -3.14 4.78
C VAL A 49 0.51 -2.31 6.05
N CYS A 50 0.19 -1.03 5.90
CA CYS A 50 -0.02 -0.10 7.00
C CYS A 50 -1.45 0.44 6.98
N ARG A 51 -1.92 0.89 8.14
CA ARG A 51 -3.17 1.65 8.27
C ARG A 51 -2.80 3.11 8.50
N VAL A 52 -3.34 4.02 7.69
CA VAL A 52 -3.02 5.46 7.77
C VAL A 52 -4.29 6.29 7.83
N ASN A 53 -4.25 7.42 8.53
CA ASN A 53 -5.35 8.38 8.50
C ASN A 53 -5.35 9.20 7.18
N ASP A 54 -6.38 10.02 6.98
CA ASP A 54 -6.52 10.81 5.73
C ASP A 54 -5.35 11.77 5.51
N LYS A 55 -4.86 12.43 6.56
CA LYS A 55 -3.73 13.36 6.45
C LYS A 55 -2.45 12.64 6.05
N GLU A 56 -2.17 11.50 6.65
CA GLU A 56 -1.03 10.64 6.29
C GLU A 56 -1.15 10.13 4.86
N PHE A 57 -2.36 9.73 4.44
CA PHE A 57 -2.64 9.29 3.08
C PHE A 57 -2.35 10.39 2.05
N GLU A 58 -2.88 11.59 2.26
CA GLU A 58 -2.64 12.74 1.37
C GLU A 58 -1.16 13.12 1.33
N ASN A 59 -0.49 13.17 2.48
CA ASN A 59 0.95 13.46 2.53
C ASN A 59 1.78 12.40 1.79
N ALA A 60 1.36 11.13 1.85
CA ALA A 60 2.07 10.04 1.18
C ALA A 60 2.00 10.12 -0.35
N LYS A 61 1.03 10.86 -0.93
CA LYS A 61 0.98 11.10 -2.39
C LYS A 61 2.18 11.90 -2.91
N ALA A 62 2.89 12.62 -2.04
CA ALA A 62 4.13 13.31 -2.42
C ALA A 62 5.31 12.34 -2.65
N GLU A 63 5.24 11.10 -2.14
CA GLU A 63 6.28 10.10 -2.35
C GLU A 63 6.21 9.56 -3.78
N THR A 64 7.36 9.40 -4.42
CA THR A 64 7.44 9.10 -5.86
C THR A 64 7.15 7.63 -6.16
N LYS A 65 6.90 7.32 -7.44
CA LYS A 65 6.65 5.96 -7.95
C LYS A 65 5.56 5.22 -7.15
N HIS A 66 4.36 5.78 -7.11
CA HIS A 66 3.21 5.18 -6.44
C HIS A 66 2.04 4.93 -7.41
N ILE A 67 1.04 4.22 -6.91
CA ILE A 67 -0.31 4.13 -7.48
C ILE A 67 -1.34 4.36 -6.38
N ILE A 68 -2.47 4.95 -6.75
CA ILE A 68 -3.65 5.07 -5.90
C ILE A 68 -4.69 4.11 -6.46
N LEU A 69 -5.35 3.34 -5.60
CA LEU A 69 -6.50 2.54 -5.98
C LEU A 69 -7.79 3.13 -5.42
N THR A 70 -8.84 2.98 -6.19
CA THR A 70 -10.22 3.20 -5.78
C THR A 70 -10.97 1.88 -5.67
N GLU A 71 -12.04 1.84 -4.88
CA GLU A 71 -12.90 0.66 -4.72
C GLU A 71 -14.34 1.01 -5.08
N ALA A 72 -14.91 0.28 -6.05
CA ALA A 72 -16.28 0.52 -6.53
C ALA A 72 -17.32 0.20 -5.44
N ALA A 73 -17.07 -0.82 -4.61
CA ALA A 73 -17.94 -1.15 -3.48
C ALA A 73 -17.92 -0.08 -2.37
N LEU A 74 -17.02 0.90 -2.45
CA LEU A 74 -16.89 2.03 -1.52
C LEU A 74 -17.05 3.35 -2.28
N ASP A 75 -18.02 3.42 -3.20
CA ASP A 75 -18.38 4.63 -3.97
C ASP A 75 -17.20 5.26 -4.73
N HIS A 76 -16.30 4.42 -5.28
CA HIS A 76 -15.09 4.85 -5.98
C HIS A 76 -14.14 5.71 -5.14
N GLN A 77 -14.22 5.64 -3.82
CA GLN A 77 -13.28 6.33 -2.94
C GLN A 77 -11.87 5.79 -3.15
N GLU A 78 -10.86 6.66 -3.05
CA GLU A 78 -9.47 6.23 -2.89
C GLU A 78 -9.38 5.42 -1.60
N VAL A 79 -8.85 4.19 -1.67
CA VAL A 79 -8.80 3.26 -0.53
C VAL A 79 -7.39 2.92 -0.10
N CYS A 80 -6.45 2.93 -1.05
CA CYS A 80 -5.06 2.63 -0.75
C CYS A 80 -4.08 3.30 -1.71
N ILE A 81 -2.86 3.45 -1.24
CA ILE A 81 -1.70 3.84 -2.04
C ILE A 81 -0.62 2.77 -1.92
N ALA A 82 -0.07 2.32 -3.06
CA ALA A 82 1.04 1.37 -3.10
C ALA A 82 2.25 1.97 -3.80
N PHE A 83 3.43 1.67 -3.28
CA PHE A 83 4.69 2.25 -3.74
C PHE A 83 5.54 1.19 -4.41
N CYS A 84 6.16 1.55 -5.54
CA CYS A 84 7.21 0.74 -6.15
C CYS A 84 8.26 0.41 -5.07
N PRO A 85 8.60 -0.88 -4.90
CA PRO A 85 9.59 -1.30 -3.92
C PRO A 85 10.87 -0.51 -4.09
N ARG A 86 11.53 -0.20 -2.98
CA ARG A 86 12.87 0.39 -2.96
C ARG A 86 13.56 0.11 -1.64
N GLU A 87 14.84 0.45 -1.56
CA GLU A 87 15.64 0.26 -0.36
C GLU A 87 15.39 1.34 0.69
N VAL A 88 15.36 2.60 0.26
CA VAL A 88 15.19 3.77 1.13
C VAL A 88 13.88 4.49 0.81
N TYR A 89 13.06 4.65 1.84
CA TYR A 89 11.85 5.49 1.81
C TYR A 89 12.06 6.75 2.64
N SER A 90 11.24 7.77 2.43
CA SER A 90 11.19 8.92 3.34
C SER A 90 10.94 8.49 4.79
N LYS A 91 11.51 9.25 5.74
CA LYS A 91 11.56 8.90 7.17
C LYS A 91 10.19 8.56 7.77
N GLN A 92 9.11 9.15 7.26
CA GLN A 92 7.74 8.88 7.72
C GLN A 92 7.33 7.41 7.61
N PHE A 93 7.84 6.66 6.62
CA PHE A 93 7.46 5.26 6.37
C PHE A 93 7.85 4.29 7.49
N GLN A 94 8.79 4.67 8.34
CA GLN A 94 9.17 3.85 9.50
C GLN A 94 8.19 3.99 10.67
N PHE A 95 7.31 5.00 10.64
CA PHE A 95 6.38 5.31 11.72
C PHE A 95 4.94 4.91 11.42
N PHE A 96 4.61 4.56 10.17
CA PHE A 96 3.27 4.09 9.84
C PHE A 96 2.96 2.77 10.58
N PRO A 97 1.83 2.69 11.30
CA PRO A 97 1.48 1.48 12.02
C PRO A 97 1.10 0.38 11.03
N MET A 98 1.68 -0.80 11.21
CA MET A 98 1.29 -1.97 10.42
C MET A 98 -0.19 -2.27 10.63
N TRP A 99 -0.90 -2.56 9.53
CA TRP A 99 -2.29 -2.95 9.60
C TRP A 99 -2.42 -4.27 10.38
N LYS A 100 -3.47 -4.35 11.19
CA LYS A 100 -3.87 -5.54 11.93
C LYS A 100 -5.39 -5.65 11.85
N PRO A 101 -5.94 -6.86 11.70
CA PRO A 101 -7.39 -7.05 11.73
C PRO A 101 -7.92 -6.70 13.13
N THR A 102 -9.04 -5.99 13.16
CA THR A 102 -9.80 -5.79 14.40
C THR A 102 -10.54 -7.09 14.69
N MET A 103 -10.13 -7.80 15.74
CA MET A 103 -10.83 -9.00 16.20
C MET A 103 -12.10 -8.54 16.92
N ASN A 104 -13.24 -8.50 16.22
CA ASN A 104 -14.53 -8.42 16.90
C ASN A 104 -14.74 -9.76 17.62
N GLN A 105 -14.69 -9.75 18.95
CA GLN A 105 -15.14 -10.89 19.74
C GLN A 105 -16.64 -11.01 19.54
N THR A 106 -17.08 -12.06 18.85
CA THR A 106 -18.47 -12.52 18.81
C THR A 106 -18.92 -13.00 20.17
#